data_AF-W4F1T6-F1
#
_entry.id   AF-W4F1T6-F1
#
_cell.length_a   1.000
_cell.length_b   1.000
_cell.length_c   1.000
_cell.angle_alpha   90.00
_cell.angle_beta   90.00
_cell.angle_gamma   90.00
#
_symmetry.space_group_name_H-M   'P 1'
#
loop_
_entity.id
_entity.type
_entity.pdbx_description
1 polymer ?
#
loop_
_entity_poly.entity_id
_entity_poly.type
_entity_poly.pdbx_seq_one_letter_code
_entity_poly.pdbx_strand_id
1 'polypeptide(L)'
;MNRLKDDLDRELQQQIFLKNDVKRRMLEQAENPTKKLHSNWRYPVVLVACTSVLILFAILLFQDVGGYEKVVTGAEADSGLQLDWLIELLPFVIFGVIILSMVKFFQPFELPVCENCHEEWSWRVSIKKMFILNRAMSCPSCGENQYQTRKSRIRMSQLVLLSNVVLLINAFFDFYWWEIVLMYVAIIATAFMLLPYNLKLQNDEDINLW
;
A
#
# COMPACT_ATOMS: atom_id res chain seq x y z
N MET A 1 -49.07 -5.60 -22.24
CA MET A 1 -47.92 -5.94 -23.07
C MET A 1 -47.14 -4.71 -23.53
N ASN A 2 -47.80 -3.62 -23.94
CA ASN A 2 -47.11 -2.41 -24.44
C ASN A 2 -46.24 -1.71 -23.39
N ARG A 3 -46.70 -1.56 -22.13
CA ARG A 3 -45.90 -0.93 -21.06
C ARG A 3 -44.53 -1.59 -20.81
N LEU A 4 -44.47 -2.91 -20.91
CA LEU A 4 -43.23 -3.66 -20.66
C LEU A 4 -42.20 -3.41 -21.77
N LYS A 5 -42.67 -3.24 -23.01
CA LYS A 5 -41.83 -2.89 -24.16
C LYS A 5 -41.28 -1.46 -24.01
N ASP A 6 -42.14 -0.52 -23.59
CA ASP A 6 -41.76 0.88 -23.43
C ASP A 6 -40.79 1.11 -22.24
N ASP A 7 -40.82 0.27 -21.21
CA ASP A 7 -39.82 0.28 -20.12
C ASP A 7 -38.47 -0.28 -20.59
N LEU A 8 -38.48 -1.39 -21.33
CA LEU A 8 -37.25 -2.02 -21.83
C LEU A 8 -36.51 -1.12 -22.84
N ASP A 9 -37.25 -0.45 -23.73
CA ASP A 9 -36.67 0.49 -24.69
C ASP A 9 -36.02 1.70 -23.99
N ARG A 10 -36.59 2.17 -22.86
CA ARG A 10 -36.00 3.25 -22.06
C ARG A 10 -34.71 2.83 -21.37
N GLU A 11 -34.66 1.64 -20.78
CA GLU A 11 -33.44 1.11 -20.15
C GLU A 11 -32.32 0.92 -21.18
N LEU A 12 -32.64 0.37 -22.36
CA LEU A 12 -31.69 0.23 -23.47
C LEU A 12 -31.17 1.59 -23.95
N GLN A 13 -32.05 2.58 -24.14
CA GLN A 13 -31.64 3.93 -24.52
C GLN A 13 -30.75 4.58 -23.46
N GLN A 14 -31.07 4.40 -22.18
CA GLN A 14 -30.27 4.95 -21.09
C GLN A 14 -28.88 4.30 -21.02
N GLN A 15 -28.77 2.99 -21.20
CA GLN A 15 -27.47 2.31 -21.25
C GLN A 15 -26.63 2.74 -22.46
N ILE A 16 -27.26 2.90 -23.62
CA ILE A 16 -26.59 3.39 -24.84
C ILE A 16 -26.08 4.82 -24.61
N PHE A 17 -26.89 5.69 -24.01
CA PHE A 17 -26.50 7.07 -23.68
C PHE A 17 -25.31 7.09 -22.72
N LEU A 18 -25.38 6.36 -21.61
CA LEU A 18 -24.28 6.24 -20.63
C LEU A 18 -22.99 5.75 -21.29
N LYS A 19 -23.09 4.73 -22.14
CA LYS A 19 -21.94 4.15 -22.85
C LYS A 19 -21.31 5.14 -23.83
N ASN A 20 -22.13 5.95 -24.52
CA ASN A 20 -21.66 6.98 -25.43
C ASN A 20 -20.97 8.15 -24.71
N ASP A 21 -21.48 8.56 -23.55
CA ASP A 21 -20.87 9.61 -22.73
C ASP A 21 -19.55 9.18 -22.11
N VAL A 22 -19.46 7.92 -21.64
CA VAL A 22 -18.18 7.34 -21.20
C VAL A 22 -17.17 7.31 -22.34
N LYS A 23 -17.59 6.89 -23.55
CA LYS A 23 -16.72 6.89 -24.73
C LYS A 23 -16.24 8.29 -25.09
N ARG A 24 -17.11 9.31 -24.98
CA ARG A 24 -16.75 10.71 -25.26
C ARG A 24 -15.71 11.23 -24.26
N ARG A 25 -15.89 10.96 -22.97
CA ARG A 25 -14.90 11.30 -21.93
C ARG A 25 -13.55 10.62 -22.15
N MET A 26 -13.54 9.35 -22.57
CA MET A 26 -12.31 8.64 -22.93
C MET A 26 -11.61 9.25 -24.15
N LEU A 27 -12.35 9.75 -25.14
CA LEU A 27 -11.80 10.42 -26.32
C LEU A 27 -11.23 11.79 -25.97
N GLU A 28 -11.94 12.58 -25.16
CA GLU A 28 -11.45 13.88 -24.66
C GLU A 28 -10.17 13.72 -23.82
N GLN A 29 -10.10 12.68 -22.99
CA GLN A 29 -8.88 12.33 -22.24
C GLN A 29 -7.71 11.89 -23.15
N ALA A 30 -8.01 11.25 -24.29
CA ALA A 30 -7.00 10.85 -25.25
C ALA A 30 -6.51 12.02 -26.13
N GLU A 31 -7.37 13.02 -26.37
CA GLU A 31 -7.11 14.18 -27.22
C GLU A 31 -6.28 15.26 -26.52
N ASN A 32 -6.38 15.38 -25.19
CA ASN A 32 -5.61 16.35 -24.40
C ASN A 32 -4.65 15.67 -23.41
N PRO A 33 -3.59 14.99 -23.88
CA PRO A 33 -2.61 14.37 -23.00
C PRO A 33 -1.75 15.49 -22.40
N THR A 34 -2.09 15.96 -21.20
CA THR A 34 -1.17 16.75 -20.38
C THR A 34 0.00 15.86 -19.97
N LYS A 35 0.97 15.66 -20.87
CA LYS A 35 2.28 15.07 -20.58
C LYS A 35 3.04 16.05 -19.70
N LYS A 36 2.97 15.87 -18.37
CA LYS A 36 4.01 16.39 -17.48
C LYS A 36 4.99 15.26 -17.20
N LEU A 37 6.25 15.57 -17.48
CA LEU A 37 7.41 14.70 -17.48
C LEU A 37 7.62 14.11 -16.07
N HIS A 38 7.49 12.79 -15.95
CA HIS A 38 7.63 12.07 -14.69
C HIS A 38 9.00 12.37 -14.05
N SER A 39 9.00 12.97 -12.86
CA SER A 39 10.20 13.31 -12.11
C SER A 39 10.88 12.03 -11.60
N ASN A 40 11.87 11.55 -12.36
CA ASN A 40 12.49 10.24 -12.21
C ASN A 40 13.46 10.11 -11.00
N TRP A 41 13.54 11.12 -10.13
CA TRP A 41 14.63 11.27 -9.15
C TRP A 41 14.27 10.95 -7.69
N ARG A 42 13.04 10.50 -7.41
CA ARG A 42 12.57 10.28 -6.02
C ARG A 42 12.48 8.81 -5.59
N TYR A 43 12.45 7.89 -6.55
CA TYR A 43 12.45 6.44 -6.34
C TYR A 43 13.69 5.90 -5.60
N PRO A 44 14.94 6.30 -5.92
CA PRO A 44 16.12 5.69 -5.29
C PRO A 44 16.23 6.01 -3.80
N VAL A 45 15.76 7.18 -3.34
CA VAL A 45 15.85 7.58 -1.92
C VAL A 45 14.91 6.74 -1.05
N VAL A 46 13.70 6.47 -1.55
CA VAL A 46 12.70 5.64 -0.85
C VAL A 46 13.15 4.18 -0.82
N LEU A 47 13.66 3.68 -1.94
CA LEU A 47 14.20 2.32 -2.03
C LEU A 47 15.35 2.12 -1.04
N VAL A 48 16.28 3.08 -0.95
CA VAL A 48 17.43 3.04 -0.03
C VAL A 48 17.00 3.11 1.44
N ALA A 49 15.93 3.86 1.76
CA ALA A 49 15.39 3.90 3.12
C ALA A 49 14.71 2.57 3.51
N CYS A 50 13.95 1.95 2.62
CA CYS A 50 13.35 0.64 2.89
C CYS A 50 14.41 -0.46 3.00
N THR A 51 15.42 -0.46 2.12
CA THR A 51 16.50 -1.45 2.19
C THR A 51 17.36 -1.27 3.42
N SER A 52 17.62 -0.03 3.88
CA SER A 52 18.37 0.19 5.11
C SER A 52 17.63 -0.28 6.36
N VAL A 53 16.30 -0.11 6.42
CA VAL A 53 15.46 -0.65 7.51
C VAL A 53 15.47 -2.18 7.50
N LEU A 54 15.35 -2.80 6.33
CA LEU A 54 15.39 -4.26 6.20
C LEU A 54 16.77 -4.84 6.57
N ILE A 55 17.85 -4.14 6.21
CA ILE A 55 19.21 -4.52 6.58
C ILE A 55 19.42 -4.37 8.08
N LEU A 56 18.96 -3.27 8.69
CA LEU A 56 19.03 -3.05 10.14
C LEU A 56 18.27 -4.15 10.89
N PHE A 57 17.06 -4.48 10.42
CA PHE A 57 16.24 -5.55 10.99
C PHE A 57 16.91 -6.93 10.86
N ALA A 58 17.50 -7.23 9.70
CA ALA A 58 18.26 -8.46 9.51
C ALA A 58 19.46 -8.54 10.46
N ILE A 59 20.22 -7.46 10.63
CA ILE A 59 21.36 -7.40 11.56
C ILE A 59 20.90 -7.67 13.00
N LEU A 60 19.78 -7.09 13.42
CA LEU A 60 19.21 -7.34 14.75
C LEU A 60 18.79 -8.81 14.92
N LEU A 61 18.12 -9.40 13.91
CA LEU A 61 17.80 -10.83 13.92
C LEU A 61 19.04 -11.71 14.08
N PHE A 62 20.13 -11.39 13.38
CA PHE A 62 21.37 -12.15 13.47
C PHE A 62 22.09 -12.04 14.81
N GLN A 63 21.84 -10.98 15.59
CA GLN A 63 22.43 -10.84 16.93
C GLN A 63 21.76 -11.77 17.95
N ASP A 64 20.44 -11.98 17.86
CA ASP A 64 19.68 -12.87 18.76
C ASP A 64 19.68 -14.35 18.35
N VAL A 65 20.11 -14.66 17.14
CA VAL A 65 20.44 -16.04 16.75
C VAL A 65 21.59 -16.59 17.65
N GLY A 66 22.38 -15.77 18.35
CA GLY A 66 23.25 -16.29 19.42
C GLY A 66 22.52 -16.78 20.69
N GLY A 67 21.26 -16.40 20.87
CA GLY A 67 20.44 -16.64 22.06
C GLY A 67 19.49 -17.85 21.97
N TYR A 68 18.89 -18.11 20.80
CA TYR A 68 18.01 -19.29 20.60
C TYR A 68 18.75 -20.61 20.86
N GLU A 69 20.03 -20.68 20.48
CA GLU A 69 20.88 -21.85 20.70
C GLU A 69 20.98 -22.19 22.20
N LYS A 70 20.95 -21.19 23.09
CA LYS A 70 21.04 -21.38 24.55
C LYS A 70 19.72 -21.78 25.22
N VAL A 71 18.57 -21.40 24.65
CA VAL A 71 17.25 -21.76 25.17
C VAL A 71 16.86 -23.18 24.74
N VAL A 72 17.22 -23.58 23.51
CA VAL A 72 16.94 -24.92 22.98
C VAL A 72 17.86 -25.99 23.58
N THR A 73 19.13 -25.68 23.83
CA THR A 73 20.08 -26.65 24.42
C THR A 73 19.87 -26.92 25.92
N GLY A 74 19.00 -26.16 26.60
CA GLY A 74 18.63 -26.41 28.01
C GLY A 74 17.56 -27.49 28.22
N ALA A 75 16.93 -27.97 27.14
CA ALA A 75 15.92 -29.02 27.18
C ALA A 75 16.42 -30.27 26.42
N GLU A 76 17.18 -31.11 27.10
CA GLU A 76 17.79 -32.29 26.48
C GLU A 76 16.78 -33.43 26.27
N ALA A 77 16.73 -33.86 25.00
CA ALA A 77 16.41 -35.16 24.41
C ALA A 77 15.01 -35.77 24.59
N ASP A 78 14.31 -36.02 23.46
CA ASP A 78 14.39 -37.31 22.74
C ASP A 78 13.15 -37.47 21.82
N SER A 79 13.30 -37.25 20.52
CA SER A 79 12.55 -37.93 19.45
C SER A 79 12.86 -37.32 18.08
N GLY A 80 13.24 -38.19 17.16
CA GLY A 80 13.76 -37.85 15.85
C GLY A 80 12.74 -37.18 14.93
N LEU A 81 12.95 -35.91 14.67
CA LEU A 81 12.94 -35.37 13.31
C LEU A 81 13.83 -34.13 13.34
N GLN A 82 15.03 -34.28 12.79
CA GLN A 82 16.09 -33.27 12.80
C GLN A 82 15.66 -32.07 11.91
N LEU A 83 14.91 -31.15 12.51
CA LEU A 83 14.35 -29.95 11.88
C LEU A 83 15.07 -28.66 12.33
N ASP A 84 16.23 -28.77 12.98
CA ASP A 84 17.00 -27.62 13.47
C ASP A 84 17.36 -26.65 12.34
N TRP A 85 17.71 -27.18 11.16
CA TRP A 85 17.97 -26.38 9.95
C TRP A 85 16.72 -25.63 9.46
N LEU A 86 15.51 -26.14 9.73
CA LEU A 86 14.27 -25.49 9.30
C LEU A 86 14.01 -24.23 10.11
N ILE A 87 14.31 -24.26 11.42
CA ILE A 87 14.17 -23.11 12.33
C ILE A 87 15.12 -21.98 11.90
N GLU A 88 16.35 -22.32 11.52
CA GLU A 88 17.32 -21.35 11.02
C GLU A 88 16.94 -20.76 9.65
N LEU A 89 16.30 -21.54 8.76
CA LEU A 89 15.87 -21.07 7.45
C LEU A 89 14.53 -20.30 7.48
N LEU A 90 13.69 -20.52 8.49
CA LEU A 90 12.39 -19.89 8.65
C LEU A 90 12.45 -18.34 8.62
N PRO A 91 13.36 -17.65 9.34
CA PRO A 91 13.49 -16.20 9.23
C PRO A 91 13.93 -15.73 7.83
N PHE A 92 14.73 -16.50 7.09
CA PHE A 92 15.10 -16.16 5.72
C PHE A 92 13.95 -16.31 4.73
N VAL A 93 13.11 -17.34 4.92
CA VAL A 93 11.90 -17.53 4.12
C VAL A 93 10.89 -16.42 4.43
N ILE A 94 10.68 -16.09 5.70
CA ILE A 94 9.83 -14.96 6.11
C ILE A 94 10.37 -13.65 5.54
N PHE A 95 11.67 -13.39 5.66
CA PHE A 95 12.31 -12.19 5.13
C PHE A 95 12.21 -12.12 3.60
N GLY A 96 12.41 -13.23 2.90
CA GLY A 96 12.23 -13.34 1.47
C GLY A 96 10.78 -13.08 1.04
N VAL A 97 9.80 -13.62 1.77
CA VAL A 97 8.37 -13.37 1.53
C VAL A 97 8.00 -11.92 1.82
N ILE A 98 8.54 -11.32 2.89
CA ILE A 98 8.38 -9.90 3.21
C ILE A 98 8.98 -9.04 2.10
N ILE A 99 10.19 -9.33 1.64
CA ILE A 99 10.83 -8.62 0.52
C ILE A 99 10.00 -8.76 -0.75
N LEU A 100 9.56 -9.97 -1.11
CA LEU A 100 8.75 -10.20 -2.31
C LEU A 100 7.38 -9.50 -2.23
N SER A 101 6.78 -9.48 -1.03
CA SER A 101 5.54 -8.75 -0.75
C SER A 101 5.74 -7.24 -0.86
N MET A 102 6.83 -6.71 -0.29
CA MET A 102 7.23 -5.31 -0.43
C MET A 102 7.48 -4.93 -1.89
N VAL A 103 8.21 -5.75 -2.65
CA VAL A 103 8.49 -5.51 -4.07
C VAL A 103 7.21 -5.51 -4.91
N LYS A 104 6.23 -6.38 -4.65
CA LYS A 104 4.92 -6.35 -5.32
C LYS A 104 4.06 -5.16 -4.89
N PHE A 105 4.20 -4.72 -3.64
CA PHE A 105 3.51 -3.54 -3.11
C PHE A 105 4.03 -2.25 -3.76
N PHE A 106 5.30 -2.22 -4.16
CA PHE A 106 5.94 -1.12 -4.88
C PHE A 106 5.60 -1.12 -6.38
N GLN A 107 4.30 -0.98 -6.69
CA GLN A 107 3.84 -0.39 -7.97
C GLN A 107 4.43 1.02 -8.14
N PRO A 108 4.58 1.54 -9.39
CA PRO A 108 5.28 2.78 -9.63
C PRO A 108 4.77 3.93 -8.75
N PHE A 109 5.74 4.58 -8.11
CA PHE A 109 5.56 5.64 -7.12
C PHE A 109 5.20 6.95 -7.81
N GLU A 110 3.94 7.08 -8.19
CA GLU A 110 3.41 8.30 -8.80
C GLU A 110 2.69 9.12 -7.74
N LEU A 111 2.88 10.44 -7.77
CA LEU A 111 2.08 11.33 -6.93
C LEU A 111 0.62 11.31 -7.40
N PRO A 112 -0.35 11.58 -6.51
CA PRO A 112 -1.74 11.54 -6.90
C PRO A 112 -2.02 12.71 -7.85
N VAL A 113 -2.62 12.39 -9.00
CA VAL A 113 -3.07 13.37 -9.98
C VAL A 113 -4.57 13.59 -9.78
N CYS A 114 -5.03 14.84 -9.87
CA CYS A 114 -6.45 15.14 -9.88
C CYS A 114 -7.10 14.64 -11.18
N GLU A 115 -8.21 13.90 -11.12
CA GLU A 115 -8.86 13.40 -12.34
C GLU A 115 -9.59 14.51 -13.12
N ASN A 116 -9.99 15.59 -12.45
CA ASN A 116 -10.65 16.74 -13.11
C ASN A 116 -9.64 17.67 -13.80
N CYS A 117 -8.65 18.19 -13.06
CA CYS A 117 -7.71 19.19 -13.59
C CYS A 117 -6.35 18.63 -14.02
N HIS A 118 -6.10 17.34 -13.82
CA HIS A 118 -4.85 16.66 -14.18
C HIS A 118 -3.59 17.26 -13.53
N GLU A 119 -3.76 18.06 -12.47
CA GLU A 119 -2.63 18.60 -11.71
C GLU A 119 -2.16 17.60 -10.64
N GLU A 120 -0.84 17.40 -10.59
CA GLU A 120 -0.18 16.58 -9.57
C GLU A 120 -0.27 17.24 -8.19
N TRP A 121 -0.64 16.45 -7.19
CA TRP A 121 -0.64 16.90 -5.81
C TRP A 121 0.77 16.85 -5.24
N SER A 122 1.18 17.95 -4.61
CA SER A 122 2.42 17.95 -3.85
C SER A 122 2.34 16.97 -2.67
N TRP A 123 3.45 16.29 -2.38
CA TRP A 123 3.58 15.32 -1.27
C TRP A 123 3.00 15.84 0.06
N ARG A 124 3.27 17.12 0.39
CA ARG A 124 2.78 17.76 1.63
C ARG A 124 1.27 17.93 1.63
N VAL A 125 0.68 18.30 0.49
CA VAL A 125 -0.78 18.45 0.35
C VAL A 125 -1.45 17.08 0.44
N SER A 126 -0.91 16.07 -0.23
CA SER A 126 -1.43 14.70 -0.19
C SER A 126 -1.47 14.16 1.23
N ILE A 127 -0.37 14.29 1.98
CA ILE A 127 -0.33 13.88 3.39
C ILE A 127 -1.33 14.66 4.22
N LYS A 128 -1.35 16.00 4.13
CA LYS A 128 -2.29 16.82 4.90
C LYS A 128 -3.75 16.39 4.65
N LYS A 129 -4.10 16.10 3.39
CA LYS A 129 -5.44 15.68 2.99
C LYS A 129 -5.77 14.25 3.42
N MET A 130 -4.79 13.34 3.47
CA MET A 130 -4.98 11.98 3.99
C MET A 130 -5.20 11.95 5.51
N PHE A 131 -4.56 12.85 6.26
CA PHE A 131 -4.76 12.96 7.72
C PHE A 131 -6.08 13.62 8.10
N ILE A 132 -6.68 14.38 7.19
CA ILE A 132 -8.05 14.87 7.35
C ILE A 132 -8.95 13.69 7.02
N LEU A 133 -9.62 13.11 8.01
CA LEU A 133 -10.51 11.94 7.90
C LEU A 133 -11.79 12.17 7.03
N ASN A 134 -11.76 13.13 6.11
CA ASN A 134 -12.83 13.39 5.18
C ASN A 134 -12.71 12.46 3.97
N ARG A 135 -13.82 11.83 3.59
CA ARG A 135 -13.89 10.99 2.38
C ARG A 135 -13.66 11.79 1.11
N ALA A 136 -14.19 13.01 1.08
CA ALA A 136 -14.01 13.95 0.00
C ALA A 136 -12.77 14.82 0.28
N MET A 137 -11.80 14.74 -0.62
CA MET A 137 -10.61 15.57 -0.60
C MET A 137 -10.69 16.58 -1.74
N SER A 138 -11.01 17.84 -1.41
CA SER A 138 -11.07 18.90 -2.41
C SER A 138 -9.68 19.23 -2.97
N CYS A 139 -9.57 19.27 -4.29
CA CYS A 139 -8.34 19.63 -5.01
C CYS A 139 -7.94 21.08 -4.70
N PRO A 140 -6.66 21.36 -4.40
CA PRO A 140 -6.20 22.72 -4.15
C PRO A 140 -6.24 23.62 -5.40
N SER A 141 -6.17 23.04 -6.61
CA SER A 141 -6.07 23.79 -7.87
C SER A 141 -7.45 24.09 -8.46
N CYS A 142 -8.35 23.10 -8.54
CA CYS A 142 -9.68 23.28 -9.14
C CYS A 142 -10.84 23.32 -8.13
N GLY A 143 -10.61 23.02 -6.85
CA GLY A 143 -11.65 22.99 -5.83
C GLY A 143 -12.58 21.77 -5.88
N GLU A 144 -12.52 20.97 -6.95
CA GLU A 144 -13.38 19.79 -7.12
C GLU A 144 -13.11 18.73 -6.07
N ASN A 145 -14.17 18.05 -5.62
CA ASN A 145 -14.05 16.97 -4.65
C ASN A 145 -13.49 15.71 -5.33
N GLN A 146 -12.52 15.08 -4.69
CA GLN A 146 -11.91 13.82 -5.14
C GLN A 146 -12.04 12.77 -4.04
N TYR A 147 -12.23 11.53 -4.44
CA TYR A 147 -12.34 10.39 -3.54
C TYR A 147 -11.16 9.45 -3.75
N GLN A 148 -10.80 8.73 -2.69
CA GLN A 148 -9.80 7.68 -2.78
C GLN A 148 -10.37 6.44 -3.46
N THR A 149 -9.68 5.92 -4.48
CA THR A 149 -10.05 4.67 -5.16
C THR A 149 -10.05 3.47 -4.19
N ARG A 150 -10.94 2.48 -4.42
CA ARG A 150 -10.99 1.22 -3.63
C ARG A 150 -9.64 0.50 -3.59
N LYS A 151 -8.94 0.43 -4.74
CA LYS A 151 -7.61 -0.20 -4.84
C LYS A 151 -6.55 0.50 -3.98
N SER A 152 -6.61 1.82 -3.87
CA SER A 152 -5.72 2.60 -3.00
C SER A 152 -6.03 2.33 -1.52
N ARG A 153 -7.31 2.28 -1.16
CA ARG A 153 -7.74 1.98 0.22
C ARG A 153 -7.35 0.58 0.68
N ILE A 154 -7.52 -0.44 -0.18
CA ILE A 154 -7.10 -1.82 0.12
C ILE A 154 -5.58 -1.88 0.34
N ARG A 155 -4.79 -1.20 -0.50
CA ARG A 155 -3.33 -1.13 -0.32
C ARG A 155 -2.94 -0.44 1.00
N MET A 156 -3.64 0.64 1.39
CA MET A 156 -3.43 1.26 2.70
C MET A 156 -3.81 0.33 3.86
N SER A 157 -4.89 -0.44 3.73
CA SER A 157 -5.26 -1.44 4.75
C SER A 157 -4.19 -2.54 4.88
N GLN A 158 -3.62 -2.99 3.76
CA GLN A 158 -2.51 -3.94 3.76
C GLN A 158 -1.26 -3.41 4.47
N LEU A 159 -0.94 -2.11 4.34
CA LEU A 159 0.15 -1.47 5.09
C LEU A 159 -0.09 -1.53 6.61
N VAL A 160 -1.33 -1.34 7.05
CA VAL A 160 -1.69 -1.45 8.47
C VAL A 160 -1.62 -2.90 8.94
N LEU A 161 -2.00 -3.87 8.11
CA LEU A 161 -1.83 -5.29 8.45
C LEU A 161 -0.35 -5.67 8.57
N LEU A 162 0.53 -5.08 7.76
CA LEU A 162 1.97 -5.35 7.83
C LEU A 162 2.56 -4.95 9.21
N SER A 163 2.06 -3.91 9.86
CA SER A 163 2.56 -3.52 11.20
C SER A 163 2.18 -4.51 12.29
N ASN A 164 1.19 -5.38 12.06
CA ASN A 164 0.82 -6.45 12.99
C ASN A 164 1.73 -7.68 12.87
N VAL A 165 2.46 -7.83 11.75
CA VAL A 165 3.45 -8.91 11.56
C VAL A 165 4.59 -8.77 12.58
N VAL A 166 4.92 -7.54 12.97
CA VAL A 166 5.90 -7.28 14.03
C VAL A 166 5.52 -7.89 15.37
N LEU A 167 4.24 -7.81 15.76
CA LEU A 167 3.75 -8.42 17.01
C LEU A 167 3.84 -9.93 16.95
N LEU A 168 3.52 -10.52 15.79
CA LEU A 168 3.65 -11.96 15.59
C LEU A 168 5.10 -12.39 15.71
N ILE A 169 6.03 -11.65 15.10
CA ILE A 169 7.48 -11.92 15.20
C ILE A 169 7.92 -11.84 16.67
N ASN A 170 7.53 -10.81 17.41
CA ASN A 170 7.85 -10.69 18.84
C ASN A 170 7.29 -11.84 19.72
N ALA A 171 6.26 -12.55 19.27
CA ALA A 171 5.76 -13.72 20.00
C ALA A 171 6.66 -14.96 19.84
N PHE A 172 7.52 -14.98 18.81
CA PHE A 172 8.44 -16.09 18.54
C PHE A 172 9.89 -15.77 18.91
N PHE A 173 10.24 -14.49 19.08
CA PHE A 173 11.58 -14.01 19.37
C PHE A 173 11.53 -13.11 20.61
N ASP A 174 12.39 -13.38 21.61
CA ASP A 174 12.48 -12.62 22.86
C ASP A 174 13.19 -11.26 22.65
N PHE A 175 12.62 -10.39 21.82
CA PHE A 175 13.18 -9.05 21.59
C PHE A 175 13.02 -8.17 22.83
N TYR A 176 14.03 -7.32 23.05
CA TYR A 176 13.91 -6.29 24.06
C TYR A 176 12.89 -5.23 23.63
N TRP A 177 12.22 -4.63 24.61
CA TRP A 177 11.20 -3.61 24.37
C TRP A 177 11.68 -2.44 23.49
N TRP A 178 12.95 -2.07 23.59
CA TRP A 178 13.53 -0.95 22.81
C TRP A 178 13.75 -1.31 21.34
N GLU A 179 14.05 -2.57 21.02
CA GLU A 179 14.21 -3.07 19.64
C GLU A 179 12.87 -3.06 18.92
N ILE A 180 11.82 -3.50 19.61
CA ILE A 180 10.44 -3.44 19.12
C ILE A 180 10.04 -2.00 18.82
N VAL A 181 10.33 -1.07 19.75
CA VAL A 181 10.03 0.35 19.56
C VAL A 181 10.76 0.91 18.33
N LEU A 182 12.06 0.62 18.16
CA LEU A 182 12.82 1.08 17.00
C LEU A 182 12.25 0.54 15.68
N MET A 183 11.86 -0.74 15.65
CA MET A 183 11.23 -1.35 14.48
C MET A 183 9.89 -0.68 14.13
N TYR A 184 9.04 -0.40 15.13
CA TYR A 184 7.80 0.34 14.91
C TYR A 184 8.04 1.74 14.36
N VAL A 185 9.00 2.48 14.92
CA VAL A 185 9.37 3.81 14.43
C VAL A 185 9.83 3.75 12.98
N ALA A 186 10.65 2.75 12.62
CA ALA A 186 11.12 2.56 11.26
C ALA A 186 9.96 2.25 10.27
N ILE A 187 9.03 1.38 10.66
CA ILE A 187 7.85 1.04 9.85
C ILE A 187 6.94 2.25 9.69
N ILE A 188 6.66 2.99 10.76
CA ILE A 188 5.82 4.18 10.73
C ILE A 188 6.48 5.23 9.82
N ALA A 189 7.76 5.53 10.03
CA ALA A 189 8.49 6.49 9.20
C ALA A 189 8.45 6.12 7.72
N THR A 190 8.66 4.83 7.42
CA THR A 190 8.56 4.30 6.06
C THR A 190 7.15 4.46 5.51
N ALA A 191 6.11 4.02 6.24
CA ALA A 191 4.72 4.16 5.83
C ALA A 191 4.36 5.61 5.52
N PHE A 192 4.75 6.56 6.38
CA PHE A 192 4.54 8.00 6.17
C PHE A 192 5.16 8.51 4.87
N MET A 193 6.37 8.06 4.52
CA MET A 193 6.99 8.41 3.24
C MET A 193 6.23 7.83 2.05
N LEU A 194 5.68 6.63 2.19
CA LEU A 194 5.01 5.86 1.13
C LEU A 194 3.53 6.21 0.91
N LEU A 195 2.85 6.75 1.94
CA LEU A 195 1.43 7.09 1.93
C LEU A 195 0.99 7.86 0.67
N PRO A 196 1.58 9.02 0.34
CA PRO A 196 1.08 9.85 -0.75
C PRO A 196 1.23 9.19 -2.12
N TYR A 197 2.16 8.27 -2.29
CA TYR A 197 2.35 7.55 -3.55
C TYR A 197 1.39 6.37 -3.73
N ASN A 198 0.84 5.86 -2.63
CA ASN A 198 -0.21 4.84 -2.67
C ASN A 198 -1.60 5.44 -2.86
N LEU A 199 -1.73 6.76 -2.74
CA LEU A 199 -2.97 7.48 -2.96
C LEU A 199 -3.28 7.55 -4.46
N LYS A 200 -4.42 6.98 -4.86
CA LYS A 200 -5.00 7.21 -6.19
C LYS A 200 -6.37 7.83 -6.01
N LEU A 201 -6.57 8.95 -6.70
CA LEU A 201 -7.79 9.76 -6.65
C LEU A 201 -8.72 9.38 -7.81
N GLN A 202 -10.01 9.58 -7.59
CA GLN A 202 -11.07 9.48 -8.60
C GLN A 202 -12.15 10.54 -8.32
N ASN A 203 -12.87 10.98 -9.35
CA ASN A 203 -13.96 11.97 -9.26
C ASN A 203 -15.20 11.39 -8.58
N ASP A 204 -15.51 10.11 -8.85
CA ASP A 204 -16.72 9.47 -8.37
C ASP A 204 -16.50 8.85 -6.98
N GLU A 205 -17.43 9.08 -6.05
CA GLU A 205 -17.46 8.31 -4.81
C GLU A 205 -17.82 6.86 -5.16
N ASP A 206 -16.94 5.91 -4.84
CA ASP A 206 -17.27 4.49 -5.00
C ASP A 206 -18.32 4.12 -3.94
N ILE A 207 -19.59 4.12 -4.34
CA ILE A 207 -20.76 3.88 -3.46
C ILE A 207 -20.76 2.43 -2.94
N ASN A 208 -20.01 1.53 -3.59
CA ASN A 208 -19.92 0.12 -3.21
C ASN A 208 -18.85 -0.08 -2.12
N LEU A 209 -19.23 0.26 -0.89
CA LEU A 209 -18.39 0.22 0.31
C LEU A 209 -18.17 -1.18 0.92
N TRP A 210 -18.40 -2.25 0.17
CA TRP A 210 -18.23 -3.64 0.63
C TRP A 210 -17.38 -4.45 -0.36
#